data_AF-A0A7R6WMZ6-F1
#
_entry.id   AF-A0A7R6WMZ6-F1
#
_cell.length_a   1.000
_cell.length_b   1.000
_cell.length_c   1.000
_cell.angle_alpha   90.00
_cell.angle_beta   90.00
_cell.angle_gamma   90.00
#
_symmetry.space_group_name_H-M   'P 1'
#
loop_
_entity.id
_entity.type
_entity.pdbx_description
1 polymer ?
#
loop_
_entity_poly.entity_id
_entity_poly.type
_entity_poly.pdbx_seq_one_letter_code
_entity_poly.pdbx_strand_id
1 'polypeptide(L)'
;MLKRFRSALVVAIATAWIAAVAANTLLDNTYVGYPRVTDPDRGLIIPYNVKGIVVYVTSEQMYVLSILRHVTIISGILMVMLVFINYFFPFRKNDKPTR
;
A
#
# COMPACT_ATOMS: atom_id res chain seq x y z
N MET A 1 -13.49 21.28 -14.69
CA MET A 1 -12.29 21.21 -13.82
C MET A 1 -12.39 20.08 -12.78
N LEU A 2 -13.47 20.00 -11.99
CA LEU A 2 -13.63 19.01 -10.91
C LEU A 2 -13.47 17.54 -11.32
N LYS A 3 -13.94 17.14 -12.51
CA LYS A 3 -13.77 15.75 -13.01
C LYS A 3 -12.30 15.37 -13.24
N ARG A 4 -11.50 16.27 -13.84
CA ARG A 4 -10.06 16.02 -14.09
C ARG A 4 -9.27 15.91 -12.78
N PHE A 5 -9.60 16.75 -11.80
CA PHE A 5 -8.99 16.71 -10.47
C PHE A 5 -9.27 15.38 -9.75
N ARG A 6 -10.52 14.91 -9.77
CA ARG A 6 -10.90 13.63 -9.15
C ARG A 6 -10.25 12.43 -9.84
N SER A 7 -10.17 12.42 -11.17
CA SER A 7 -9.44 11.37 -11.90
C SER A 7 -7.95 11.36 -11.56
N ALA A 8 -7.31 12.53 -11.48
CA ALA A 8 -5.92 12.64 -11.07
C ALA A 8 -5.69 12.13 -9.64
N LEU A 9 -6.62 12.44 -8.72
CA LEU A 9 -6.56 11.95 -7.33
C LEU A 9 -6.67 10.43 -7.25
N VAL A 10 -7.61 9.82 -7.98
CA VAL A 10 -7.76 8.36 -8.04
C VAL A 10 -6.49 7.70 -8.58
N VAL A 11 -5.92 8.25 -9.66
CA VAL A 11 -4.67 7.75 -10.23
C VAL A 11 -3.52 7.86 -9.22
N ALA A 12 -3.38 9.00 -8.54
CA ALA A 12 -2.34 9.18 -7.53
C ALA A 12 -2.44 8.18 -6.37
N ILE A 13 -3.65 7.95 -5.85
CA ILE A 13 -3.89 6.98 -4.77
C ILE A 13 -3.62 5.56 -5.25
N ALA A 14 -4.08 5.19 -6.43
CA ALA A 14 -3.83 3.87 -7.02
C ALA A 14 -2.33 3.63 -7.22
N THR A 15 -1.61 4.60 -7.77
CA THR A 15 -0.15 4.51 -7.97
C THR A 15 0.59 4.36 -6.64
N ALA A 16 0.22 5.14 -5.61
CA ALA A 16 0.81 5.03 -4.28
C ALA A 16 0.57 3.64 -3.66
N TRP A 17 -0.65 3.10 -3.82
CA TRP A 17 -0.99 1.77 -3.33
C TRP A 17 -0.19 0.68 -4.05
N ILE A 18 -0.15 0.71 -5.39
CA ILE A 18 0.61 -0.26 -6.20
C ILE A 18 2.10 -0.21 -5.84
N ALA A 19 2.68 0.99 -5.70
CA ALA A 19 4.07 1.16 -5.33
C ALA A 19 4.37 0.57 -3.94
N ALA A 20 3.50 0.81 -2.96
CA ALA A 20 3.65 0.27 -1.61
C ALA A 20 3.56 -1.28 -1.58
N VAL A 21 2.62 -1.86 -2.32
CA VAL A 21 2.48 -3.32 -2.46
C VAL A 21 3.71 -3.94 -3.15
N ALA A 22 4.18 -3.33 -4.24
CA ALA A 22 5.36 -3.79 -4.96
C ALA A 22 6.62 -3.74 -4.08
N ALA A 23 6.82 -2.63 -3.35
CA ALA A 23 7.93 -2.47 -2.43
C ALA A 23 7.89 -3.50 -1.29
N ASN A 24 6.72 -3.72 -0.66
CA ASN A 24 6.56 -4.78 0.34
C ASN A 24 6.93 -6.16 -0.23
N THR A 25 6.45 -6.48 -1.43
CA THR A 25 6.71 -7.78 -2.06
C THR A 25 8.20 -7.98 -2.34
N LEU A 26 8.91 -6.94 -2.79
CA LEU A 26 10.35 -6.99 -3.02
C LEU A 26 11.14 -7.17 -1.72
N LEU A 27 10.75 -6.46 -0.66
CA LEU A 27 11.37 -6.62 0.66
C LEU A 27 11.14 -8.02 1.21
N ASP A 28 9.92 -8.55 1.13
CA ASP A 28 9.60 -9.91 1.54
C ASP A 28 10.46 -10.94 0.81
N ASN A 29 10.62 -10.80 -0.52
CA ASN A 29 11.50 -11.68 -1.29
C ASN A 29 12.95 -11.64 -0.81
N THR A 30 13.40 -10.49 -0.33
CA THR A 30 14.75 -10.30 0.21
C THR A 30 14.88 -10.94 1.60
N TYR A 31 13.84 -10.79 2.44
CA TYR A 31 13.84 -11.27 3.82
C TYR A 31 13.59 -12.77 3.96
N VAL A 32 13.04 -13.46 2.96
CA VAL A 32 12.92 -14.94 2.99
C VAL A 32 14.26 -15.64 3.25
N GLY A 33 15.37 -15.05 2.81
CA GLY A 33 16.72 -15.57 3.03
C GLY A 33 17.37 -15.17 4.36
N TYR A 34 16.69 -14.39 5.20
CA TYR A 34 17.28 -13.87 6.44
C TYR A 34 17.37 -14.97 7.53
N PRO A 35 18.24 -14.75 8.55
CA PRO A 35 18.39 -15.68 9.66
C PRO A 35 17.04 -15.96 10.35
N ARG A 36 16.83 -17.24 10.66
CA ARG A 36 15.67 -17.73 11.45
C ARG A 36 15.96 -17.80 12.94
N VAL A 37 17.12 -17.30 13.34
CA VAL A 37 17.58 -17.14 14.71
C VAL A 37 18.05 -15.70 14.89
N THR A 38 17.98 -15.19 16.11
CA THR A 38 18.47 -13.84 16.42
C THR A 38 19.96 -13.74 16.19
N ASP A 39 20.40 -12.65 15.56
CA ASP A 39 21.81 -12.29 15.41
C ASP A 39 22.00 -10.86 15.96
N PRO A 40 22.36 -10.72 17.25
CA PRO A 40 22.56 -9.43 17.91
C PRO A 40 23.70 -8.61 17.29
N ASP A 41 24.75 -9.27 16.79
CA ASP A 41 25.93 -8.60 16.23
C ASP A 41 25.57 -7.82 14.97
N ARG A 42 24.55 -8.29 14.24
CA ARG A 42 23.99 -7.62 13.04
C ARG A 42 22.71 -6.83 13.33
N GLY A 43 22.25 -6.78 14.58
CA GLY A 43 21.00 -6.12 14.98
C GLY A 43 19.72 -6.82 14.48
N LEU A 44 19.81 -8.08 14.05
CA LEU A 44 18.69 -8.89 13.58
C LEU A 44 18.01 -9.57 14.77
N ILE A 45 17.19 -8.82 15.49
CA ILE A 45 16.59 -9.24 16.76
C ILE A 45 15.06 -9.18 16.77
N ILE A 46 14.46 -8.54 15.77
CA ILE A 46 12.99 -8.39 15.71
C ILE A 46 12.41 -9.51 14.86
N PRO A 47 11.49 -10.33 15.41
CA PRO A 47 10.84 -11.37 14.63
C PRO A 47 9.87 -10.75 13.62
N TYR A 48 9.98 -11.17 12.36
CA TYR A 48 9.11 -10.78 11.26
C TYR A 48 8.65 -12.03 10.51
N ASN A 49 7.34 -12.15 10.28
CA ASN A 49 6.78 -13.26 9.52
C ASN A 49 6.73 -12.90 8.03
N VAL A 50 7.56 -13.57 7.24
CA VAL A 50 7.62 -13.42 5.79
C VAL A 50 7.20 -14.74 5.15
N LYS A 51 6.09 -14.71 4.40
CA LYS A 51 5.55 -15.87 3.65
C LYS A 51 5.41 -17.16 4.48
N GLY A 52 5.05 -17.03 5.76
CA GLY A 52 4.86 -18.18 6.67
C GLY A 52 6.13 -18.65 7.38
N ILE A 53 7.25 -17.94 7.22
CA ILE A 53 8.52 -18.21 7.90
C ILE A 53 8.83 -17.02 8.81
N VAL A 54 9.19 -17.29 10.06
CA VAL A 54 9.69 -16.25 10.97
C VAL A 54 11.18 -16.06 10.73
N VAL A 55 11.56 -14.84 10.36
CA VAL A 55 12.93 -14.38 10.21
C VAL A 55 13.18 -13.22 11.16
N TYR A 56 14.45 -12.91 11.40
CA TYR A 56 14.81 -11.77 12.24
C TYR A 56 15.33 -10.62 11.39
N VAL A 57 14.76 -9.43 11.61
CA VAL A 57 15.08 -8.18 10.90
C VAL A 57 15.58 -7.12 11.89
N THR A 58 16.15 -6.04 11.37
CA THR A 58 16.57 -4.90 12.19
C THR A 58 15.40 -3.99 12.55
N SER A 59 15.58 -3.15 13.57
CA SER A 59 14.61 -2.12 13.96
C SER A 59 14.27 -1.15 12.82
N GLU A 60 15.27 -0.78 12.02
CA GLU A 60 15.07 0.12 10.87
C GLU A 60 14.27 -0.54 9.76
N GLN A 61 14.55 -1.81 9.46
CA GLN A 61 13.79 -2.58 8.47
C GLN A 61 12.34 -2.76 8.91
N MET A 62 12.11 -3.06 10.18
CA MET A 62 10.76 -3.15 10.75
C MET A 62 10.02 -1.81 10.68
N TYR A 63 10.71 -0.69 10.89
CA TYR A 63 10.14 0.64 10.74
C TYR A 63 9.71 0.92 9.29
N VAL A 64 10.56 0.59 8.31
CA VAL A 64 10.23 0.73 6.87
C VAL A 64 9.01 -0.13 6.50
N LEU A 65 8.99 -1.40 6.91
CA LEU A 65 7.84 -2.29 6.72
C LEU A 65 6.56 -1.72 7.35
N SER A 66 6.67 -1.12 8.54
CA SER A 66 5.55 -0.47 9.21
C SER A 66 5.01 0.70 8.39
N ILE A 67 5.87 1.58 7.86
CA ILE A 67 5.45 2.69 7.00
C ILE A 67 4.72 2.15 5.76
N LEU A 68 5.32 1.19 5.06
CA LEU A 68 4.74 0.59 3.87
C LEU A 68 3.37 -0.03 4.14
N ARG A 69 3.21 -0.69 5.29
CA ARG A 69 1.92 -1.23 5.74
C ARG A 69 0.88 -0.12 5.95
N HIS A 70 1.24 0.95 6.64
CA HIS A 70 0.34 2.09 6.85
C HIS A 70 -0.08 2.74 5.53
N VAL A 71 0.89 2.99 4.62
CA VAL A 71 0.61 3.55 3.30
C VAL A 71 -0.36 2.66 2.52
N THR A 72 -0.12 1.35 2.51
CA THR A 72 -0.98 0.37 1.82
C THR A 72 -2.41 0.37 2.38
N ILE A 73 -2.56 0.38 3.71
CA ILE A 73 -3.88 0.38 4.36
C ILE A 73 -4.62 1.69 4.07
N ILE A 74 -3.97 2.85 4.27
CA ILE A 74 -4.60 4.16 4.10
C ILE A 74 -5.00 4.38 2.64
N SER A 75 -4.11 4.11 1.69
CA SER A 75 -4.42 4.24 0.27
C SER A 75 -5.50 3.27 -0.19
N GLY A 76 -5.51 2.04 0.34
CA GLY A 76 -6.59 1.07 0.10
C GLY A 76 -7.96 1.57 0.59
N ILE A 77 -8.03 2.09 1.82
CA ILE A 77 -9.27 2.65 2.37
C ILE A 77 -9.75 3.83 1.53
N LEU A 78 -8.86 4.75 1.16
CA LEU A 78 -9.21 5.89 0.32
C LEU A 78 -9.73 5.46 -1.06
N MET A 79 -9.12 4.43 -1.65
CA MET A 79 -9.56 3.89 -2.93
C MET A 79 -10.98 3.31 -2.83
N VAL A 80 -11.26 2.51 -1.79
CA VAL A 80 -12.60 1.97 -1.52
C VAL A 80 -13.60 3.10 -1.33
N MET A 81 -13.29 4.10 -0.48
CA MET A 81 -14.18 5.26 -0.27
C MET A 81 -14.49 6.00 -1.58
N LEU A 82 -13.48 6.22 -2.44
CA LEU A 82 -13.68 6.91 -3.72
C LEU A 82 -14.57 6.10 -4.66
N VAL A 83 -14.40 4.78 -4.72
CA VAL A 83 -15.26 3.89 -5.51
C VAL A 83 -16.69 3.93 -4.99
N PHE A 84 -16.89 3.83 -3.66
CA PHE A 84 -18.20 3.91 -3.02
C PHE A 84 -18.90 5.24 -3.31
N ILE A 85 -18.22 6.37 -3.15
CA ILE A 85 -18.78 7.70 -3.44
C ILE A 85 -19.18 7.80 -4.91
N ASN A 86 -18.34 7.30 -5.83
CA ASN A 86 -18.63 7.33 -7.26
C ASN A 86 -19.77 6.39 -7.68
N TYR A 87 -19.98 5.29 -6.95
CA TYR A 87 -21.06 4.34 -7.18
C TYR A 87 -22.42 4.85 -6.69
N PHE A 88 -22.49 5.37 -5.46
CA PHE A 88 -23.75 5.84 -4.85
C PHE A 88 -24.20 7.22 -5.33
N PHE A 89 -23.23 8.08 -5.66
CA PHE A 89 -23.51 9.38 -6.27
C PHE A 89 -22.89 9.41 -7.67
N PRO A 90 -23.42 8.59 -8.61
CA PRO A 90 -22.93 8.62 -9.98
C PRO A 90 -23.18 10.02 -10.52
N PHE A 91 -22.12 10.64 -11.04
CA PHE A 91 -22.25 11.98 -11.60
C PHE A 91 -23.29 11.96 -12.71
N ARG A 92 -24.41 12.65 -12.50
CA ARG A 92 -25.38 12.96 -13.53
C ARG A 92 -24.61 13.42 -14.77
N LYS A 93 -24.68 12.65 -15.87
CA LYS A 93 -24.34 13.21 -17.17
C LYS A 93 -25.32 14.35 -17.37
N ASN A 94 -24.83 15.57 -17.55
CA ASN A 94 -25.64 16.59 -18.19
C ASN A 94 -25.80 16.13 -19.63
N ASP A 95 -26.78 15.27 -19.86
CA ASP A 95 -27.30 14.98 -21.18
C ASP A 95 -27.88 16.31 -21.65
N LYS A 96 -27.16 16.98 -22.55
CA LYS A 96 -27.76 18.10 -23.26
C LYS A 96 -28.95 17.52 -24.01
N PRO A 97 -30.17 18.10 -23.88
CA PRO A 97 -31.26 17.68 -24.75
C PRO A 97 -30.82 17.91 -26.19
N THR A 98 -30.62 16.84 -26.93
CA THR A 98 -30.52 16.86 -28.39
C THR A 98 -31.84 17.40 -28.90
N ARG A 99 -31.77 18.59 -29.49
CA ARG A 99 -32.87 19.19 -30.25
C ARG A 99 -32.68 18.85 -31.71
#